data_AF-A0A453DLE7-F1
#
_entry.id   AF-A0A453DLE7-F1
#
_cell.length_a   1.000
_cell.length_b   1.000
_cell.length_c   1.000
_cell.angle_alpha   90.00
_cell.angle_beta   90.00
_cell.angle_gamma   90.00
#
_symmetry.space_group_name_H-M   'P 1'
#
loop_
_entity.id
_entity.type
_entity.pdbx_description
1 polymer ?
#
loop_
_entity_poly.entity_id
_entity_poly.type
_entity_poly.pdbx_seq_one_letter_code
_entity_poly.pdbx_strand_id
1 'polypeptide(L)' 'MDHKATAARNVLAQILADETAEPKALPLSLLEGITKNFSDELEIGRGGFAVVYKVYIQILITLDLKIHTDANTCW' A
#
# COMPACT_ATOMS: atom_id res chain seq x y z
N MET A 1 12.25 18.46 -4.21
CA MET A 1 12.28 17.30 -5.14
C MET A 1 11.28 16.21 -4.71
N ASP A 2 10.06 16.60 -4.36
CA ASP A 2 9.21 15.91 -3.37
C ASP A 2 7.70 15.96 -3.73
N HIS A 3 7.27 16.93 -4.54
CA HIS A 3 5.89 17.05 -5.00
C HIS A 3 5.37 15.82 -5.77
N LYS A 4 6.22 15.16 -6.57
CA LYS A 4 5.83 13.97 -7.36
C LYS A 4 5.62 12.73 -6.49
N ALA A 5 6.43 12.56 -5.45
CA ALA A 5 6.31 11.43 -4.53
C ALA A 5 5.03 11.53 -3.68
N THR A 6 4.69 12.75 -3.25
CA THR A 6 3.43 13.02 -2.54
C THR A 6 2.22 12.79 -3.43
N ALA A 7 2.25 13.28 -4.68
CA ALA A 7 1.16 13.06 -5.63
C ALA A 7 0.92 11.56 -5.89
N ALA A 8 1.98 10.78 -6.10
CA ALA A 8 1.87 9.34 -6.33
C ALA A 8 1.29 8.57 -5.12
N ARG A 9 1.65 8.99 -3.89
CA ARG A 9 1.06 8.43 -2.67
C ARG A 9 -0.43 8.75 -2.54
N ASN A 10 -0.84 9.95 -2.90
CA ASN A 10 -2.26 10.32 -2.89
C ASN A 10 -3.07 9.50 -3.90
N VAL A 11 -2.51 9.26 -5.09
CA VAL A 11 -3.14 8.38 -6.10
C VAL A 11 -3.25 6.95 -5.56
N LEU A 12 -2.20 6.43 -4.93
CA LEU A 12 -2.24 5.10 -4.30
C LEU A 12 -3.32 5.02 -3.21
N ALA A 13 -3.42 6.03 -2.34
CA ALA A 13 -4.45 6.08 -1.31
C ALA A 13 -5.87 6.09 -1.89
N GLN A 14 -6.09 6.80 -3.00
CA GLN A 14 -7.38 6.81 -3.70
C GLN A 14 -7.75 5.45 -4.29
N ILE A 15 -6.80 4.77 -4.95
CA ILE A 15 -7.02 3.43 -5.51
C ILE A 15 -7.38 2.43 -4.40
N LEU A 16 -6.77 2.55 -3.22
CA LEU A 16 -7.02 1.63 -2.11
C LEU A 16 -8.31 1.92 -1.35
N ALA A 17 -8.77 3.17 -1.36
CA ALA A 17 -10.03 3.57 -0.74
C ALA A 17 -11.26 3.19 -1.59
N ASP A 18 -11.06 2.91 -2.88
CA ASP A 18 -12.12 2.59 -3.84
C ASP A 18 -11.89 1.19 -4.41
N GLU A 19 -12.66 0.21 -3.92
CA GLU A 19 -12.59 -1.18 -4.39
C GLU A 19 -12.95 -1.35 -5.88
N THR A 20 -13.59 -0.35 -6.48
CA THR A 20 -13.96 -0.34 -7.90
C THR A 20 -12.93 0.34 -8.79
N ALA A 21 -11.86 0.90 -8.21
CA ALA A 21 -10.83 1.60 -8.95
C ALA A 21 -10.08 0.68 -9.92
N GLU A 22 -9.93 1.14 -11.16
CA GLU A 22 -9.11 0.44 -12.15
C GLU A 22 -7.61 0.47 -11.79
N PRO A 23 -6.83 -0.54 -12.21
CA PRO A 23 -5.38 -0.52 -12.06
C PRO A 23 -4.75 0.72 -12.71
N LYS A 24 -3.86 1.41 -11.98
CA LYS A 24 -3.15 2.59 -12.49
C LYS A 24 -1.65 2.38 -12.53
N ALA A 25 -1.00 2.98 -13.53
CA ALA A 25 0.44 3.10 -13.58
C ALA A 25 0.92 4.05 -12.47
N LEU A 26 1.74 3.52 -11.56
CA LEU A 26 2.38 4.27 -10.48
C LEU A 26 3.90 4.37 -10.73
N PRO A 27 4.59 5.38 -10.19
CA PRO A 27 6.04 5.49 -10.31
C PRO A 27 6.75 4.26 -9.74
N LEU A 28 7.76 3.76 -10.46
CA LEU A 28 8.53 2.58 -10.05
C LEU A 28 9.11 2.71 -8.64
N SER A 29 9.66 3.87 -8.29
CA SER A 29 10.23 4.12 -6.95
C SER A 29 9.19 3.99 -5.82
N LEU A 30 7.91 4.28 -6.11
CA LEU A 30 6.83 4.06 -5.15
C LEU A 30 6.56 2.55 -5.01
N LEU A 31 6.48 1.83 -6.13
CA LEU A 31 6.27 0.38 -6.17
C LEU A 31 7.39 -0.37 -5.44
N GLU A 32 8.64 -0.04 -5.70
CA GLU A 32 9.81 -0.57 -4.98
C GLU A 32 9.67 -0.35 -3.47
N GLY A 33 9.30 0.86 -3.05
CA GLY A 33 9.13 1.19 -1.63
C GLY A 33 8.05 0.36 -0.93
N ILE A 34 6.92 0.11 -1.59
CA ILE A 34 5.78 -0.63 -0.99
C ILE A 34 5.90 -2.16 -1.13
N THR A 35 6.77 -2.65 -2.01
CA THR A 35 7.03 -4.08 -2.26
C THR A 35 8.37 -4.56 -1.68
N LYS A 36 9.03 -3.75 -0.82
CA LYS A 36 10.38 -4.04 -0.32
C LYS A 36 11.35 -4.42 -1.46
N ASN A 37 11.34 -3.62 -2.52
CA ASN A 37 12.09 -3.85 -3.75
C ASN A 37 11.72 -5.19 -4.43
N PHE A 38 10.41 -5.43 -4.62
CA PHE A 38 9.88 -6.65 -5.23
C PHE A 38 10.37 -7.94 -4.56
N SER A 39 10.37 -7.96 -3.23
CA SER A 39 10.80 -9.13 -2.46
C SER A 39 9.88 -10.32 -2.71
N ASP A 40 10.48 -11.51 -2.91
CA ASP A 40 9.77 -12.78 -3.04
C ASP A 40 8.90 -13.10 -1.81
N GLU A 41 9.24 -12.55 -0.63
CA GLU A 41 8.42 -12.66 0.59
C GLU A 41 7.01 -12.08 0.43
N LEU A 42 6.85 -11.15 -0.51
CA LEU A 42 5.62 -10.47 -0.81
C LEU A 42 4.94 -11.01 -2.07
N GLU A 43 5.53 -11.97 -2.78
CA GLU A 43 4.89 -12.58 -3.93
C GLU A 43 3.65 -13.39 -3.50
N ILE A 44 2.50 -13.07 -4.09
CA ILE A 44 1.25 -13.82 -3.93
C ILE A 44 1.18 -14.92 -4.98
N GLY A 45 1.72 -14.66 -6.17
CA GLY A 45 1.87 -15.65 -7.21
C GLY A 45 2.40 -15.06 -8.52
N ARG A 46 2.87 -15.96 -9.37
CA ARG A 46 3.44 -15.66 -10.69
C ARG A 46 2.72 -16.48 -11.76
N GLY A 47 2.35 -15.80 -12.85
CA GLY A 47 1.78 -16.42 -14.05
C GLY A 47 2.53 -16.02 -15.31
N GLY A 48 2.05 -16.45 -16.48
CA GLY A 48 2.69 -16.17 -17.77
C GLY A 48 2.73 -14.68 -18.18
N PHE A 49 1.96 -13.83 -17.51
CA PHE A 49 1.82 -12.41 -17.86
C PHE A 49 2.29 -11.45 -16.77
N ALA A 50 2.28 -11.87 -15.51
CA ALA A 50 2.55 -10.98 -14.39
C ALA A 50 3.01 -11.75 -13.14
N VAL A 51 3.69 -11.01 -12.26
CA VAL A 51 3.94 -11.39 -10.87
C VAL A 51 3.08 -10.46 -10.01
N VAL A 52 2.35 -11.04 -9.07
CA VAL A 52 1.47 -10.29 -8.16
C VAL A 52 2.14 -10.24 -6.80
N TYR A 53 2.33 -9.02 -6.28
CA TYR A 53 2.91 -8.80 -4.95
C TYR A 53 1.88 -8.21 -3.99
N LYS A 54 1.93 -8.64 -2.74
CA LYS A 54 1.22 -8.01 -1.63
C LYS A 54 2.00 -6.78 -1.17
N VAL A 55 1.30 -5.73 -0.79
CA VAL A 55 1.91 -4.51 -0.27
C VAL A 55 1.41 -4.23 1.13
N TYR A 56 2.31 -3.78 2.02
CA TYR A 56 1.98 -3.40 3.39
C TYR A 56 2.20 -1.90 3.54
N ILE A 57 1.11 -1.13 3.51
CA ILE A 57 1.19 0.33 3.63
C ILE A 57 1.15 0.69 5.10
N GLN A 58 2.33 0.95 5.64
CA GLN A 58 2.51 1.25 7.06
C GLN A 58 1.66 2.42 7.56
N ILE A 59 1.28 3.36 6.68
CA ILE A 59 0.40 4.49 7.02
C ILE A 59 -1.03 4.04 7.33
N LEU A 60 -1.59 3.09 6.55
CA LEU A 60 -2.95 2.59 6.76
C LEU A 60 -3.03 1.68 7.99
N ILE A 61 -2.05 0.77 8.14
CA ILE A 61 -1.98 -0.17 9.26
C ILE A 61 -1.81 0.57 10.60
N THR A 62 -1.06 1.68 10.62
CA THR A 62 -0.90 2.49 11.84
C THR A 62 -2.19 3.23 12.23
N LEU A 63 -3.01 3.63 11.27
CA LEU A 63 -4.31 4.27 11.52
C LEU A 63 -5.35 3.25 12.02
N ASP A 64 -5.43 2.06 11.42
CA ASP A 64 -6.33 1.00 11.88
C ASP A 64 -5.96 0.47 13.27
N LEU A 65 -4.66 0.36 13.57
CA LEU A 65 -4.18 0.05 14.93
C LEU A 65 -4.51 1.15 15.95
N LYS A 66 -4.70 2.40 15.50
CA LYS A 66 -5.07 3.52 16.38
C LYS A 66 -6.58 3.60 16.63
N ILE A 67 -7.40 3.05 15.74
CA ILE A 67 -8.88 3.07 15.84
C ILE A 67 -9.42 1.91 16.71
N HIS A 68 -8.58 0.93 17.10
CA HIS A 68 -9.04 -0.22 17.89
C HIS A 68 -8.22 -0.49 19.18
N THR A 69 -7.83 0.55 19.93
CA THR A 69 -7.26 0.39 21.29
C THR A 69 -7.70 1.52 22.22
N ASP A 70 -9.00 1.57 22.51
CA ASP A 70 -9.58 2.32 23.63
C ASP A 70 -10.92 1.72 24.06
N ALA A 71 -10.97 0.41 24.27
CA ALA A 71 -12.02 -0.21 25.10
C ALA A 71 -11.49 -0.75 26.43
N ASN A 72 -10.23 -0.46 26.81
CA ASN A 72 -9.62 -1.02 28.03
C ASN A 72 -8.66 -0.08 28.78
N THR A 73 -8.98 1.22 28.87
CA THR A 73 -8.48 2.04 29.99
C THR A 73 -9.58 2.18 31.03
N CYS A 74 -9.44 1.37 32.07
CA CYS A 74 -10.31 1.13 33.21
C CYS A 74 -10.86 2.40 33.90
N TRP A 75 -12.15 2.36 34.28
CA TRP A 75 -12.66 2.46 35.66
C TRP A 75 -13.91 1.59 35.78
#